data_AF-A0A848IQQ8-F1
#
_entry.id   AF-A0A848IQQ8-F1
#
_cell.length_a   1.000
_cell.length_b   1.000
_cell.length_c   1.000
_cell.angle_alpha   90.00
_cell.angle_beta   90.00
_cell.angle_gamma   90.00
#
_symmetry.space_group_name_H-M   'P 1'
#
loop_
_entity.id
_entity.type
_entity.pdbx_description
1 polymer ?
#
loop_
_entity_poly.entity_id
_entity_poly.type
_entity_poly.pdbx_seq_one_letter_code
_entity_poly.pdbx_strand_id
1 'polypeptide(L)' 'MKLHCFGVKGAALERVKMYPFEAGTDSMAFDVTARRNAFAAGISNTMEHRSTVMTNWMQAAEARMRPQPGDQFRLTF' A
#
# COMPACT_ATOMS: atom_id res chain seq x y z
N MET A 1 1.47 18.45 -12.35
CA MET A 1 1.26 18.35 -10.88
C MET A 1 1.31 16.88 -10.49
N LYS A 2 1.99 16.56 -9.39
CA LYS A 2 2.12 15.20 -8.86
C LYS A 2 1.34 15.08 -7.55
N LEU A 3 0.69 13.93 -7.31
CA LEU A 3 -0.20 13.68 -6.18
C LEU A 3 0.30 12.49 -5.36
N HIS A 4 0.28 12.66 -4.03
CA HIS A 4 0.36 11.56 -3.08
C HIS A 4 -1.06 11.16 -2.68
N CYS A 5 -1.39 9.88 -2.84
CA CYS A 5 -2.75 9.37 -2.63
C CYS A 5 -2.85 8.60 -1.32
N PHE A 6 -3.57 9.17 -0.36
CA PHE A 6 -3.81 8.56 0.94
C PHE A 6 -4.94 7.52 0.89
N GLY A 7 -4.76 6.43 1.62
CA GLY A 7 -5.79 5.39 1.80
C GLY A 7 -5.91 4.37 0.65
N VAL A 8 -5.01 4.38 -0.33
CA VAL A 8 -5.03 3.46 -1.47
C VAL A 8 -4.52 2.07 -1.05
N LYS A 9 -5.28 1.01 -1.34
CA LYS A 9 -4.95 -0.35 -0.92
C LYS A 9 -5.47 -1.41 -1.90
N GLY A 10 -4.89 -2.61 -1.83
CA GLY A 10 -5.35 -3.76 -2.61
C GLY A 10 -5.28 -3.52 -4.11
N ALA A 11 -6.31 -3.93 -4.85
CA ALA A 11 -6.39 -3.77 -6.31
C ALA A 11 -6.41 -2.30 -6.78
N ALA A 12 -6.65 -1.33 -5.89
CA ALA A 12 -6.58 0.08 -6.25
C ALA A 12 -5.14 0.54 -6.55
N LEU A 13 -4.13 -0.08 -5.91
CA LEU A 13 -2.71 0.22 -6.15
C LEU A 13 -2.36 0.01 -7.63
N GLU A 14 -2.81 -1.10 -8.20
CA GLU A 14 -2.55 -1.45 -9.61
C GLU A 14 -3.19 -0.49 -10.60
N ARG A 15 -4.30 0.15 -10.22
CA ARG A 15 -4.98 1.15 -11.07
C ARG A 15 -4.33 2.52 -10.94
N VAL A 16 -3.95 2.91 -9.72
CA VAL A 16 -3.44 4.25 -9.42
C VAL A 16 -2.05 4.46 -10.03
N LYS A 17 -1.19 3.43 -10.06
CA LYS A 17 0.13 3.48 -10.71
C LYS A 17 0.12 3.84 -12.21
N MET A 18 -1.02 3.67 -12.88
CA MET A 18 -1.14 3.93 -14.33
C MET A 18 -1.46 5.39 -14.66
N TYR A 19 -1.65 6.25 -13.65
CA TYR A 19 -1.89 7.67 -13.86
C TYR A 19 -0.59 8.48 -13.85
N PRO A 20 -0.39 9.39 -14.83
CA PRO A 20 0.84 10.18 -14.92
C PRO A 20 1.02 11.18 -13.76
N PHE A 21 -0.05 11.54 -13.06
CA PHE A 21 0.01 12.44 -11.90
C PHE A 21 0.41 11.73 -10.60
N GLU A 22 0.47 10.40 -10.55
CA GLU A 22 0.80 9.67 -9.34
C GLU A 22 2.28 9.87 -8.96
N ALA A 23 2.54 10.08 -7.66
CA ALA A 23 3.89 10.17 -7.08
C ALA A 23 4.11 9.29 -5.85
N GLY A 24 3.03 8.87 -5.18
CA GLY A 24 3.09 7.93 -4.08
C GLY A 24 1.70 7.54 -3.57
N THR A 25 1.65 6.42 -2.86
CA THR A 25 0.44 5.94 -2.18
C THR A 25 0.76 5.45 -0.78
N ASP A 26 -0.14 5.62 0.17
CA ASP A 26 -0.10 4.95 1.46
C ASP A 26 -1.49 4.46 1.91
N SER A 27 -1.52 3.66 2.98
CA SER A 27 -2.78 3.29 3.64
C SER A 27 -2.54 2.87 5.08
N MET A 28 -3.52 3.13 5.94
CA MET A 28 -3.60 2.56 7.30
C MET A 28 -4.16 1.13 7.32
N ALA A 29 -4.34 0.49 6.15
CA ALA A 29 -4.84 -0.89 6.08
C ALA A 29 -3.95 -1.89 6.84
N PHE A 30 -2.64 -1.64 6.91
CA PHE A 30 -1.71 -2.46 7.67
C PHE A 30 -2.03 -2.48 9.17
N ASP A 31 -2.50 -1.36 9.74
CA ASP A 31 -2.72 -1.22 11.19
C ASP A 31 -3.90 -2.08 11.66
N VAL A 32 -4.97 -2.13 10.84
CA VAL A 32 -6.12 -3.01 11.09
C VAL A 32 -5.69 -4.48 11.05
N THR A 33 -4.89 -4.85 10.05
CA THR A 33 -4.33 -6.21 9.93
C THR A 33 -3.43 -6.55 11.11
N ALA A 34 -2.56 -5.63 11.53
CA ALA A 34 -1.67 -5.81 12.68
C ALA A 34 -2.46 -6.12 13.96
N ARG A 35 -3.53 -5.35 14.22
CA ARG A 35 -4.43 -5.56 15.36
C ARG A 35 -5.14 -6.92 15.30
N ARG A 36 -5.68 -7.28 14.13
CA ARG A 36 -6.40 -8.55 13.95
C ARG A 36 -5.48 -9.76 14.13
N ASN A 37 -4.25 -9.67 13.61
CA ASN A 37 -3.26 -10.73 13.73
C ASN A 37 -2.77 -10.87 15.19
N ALA A 38 -2.51 -9.76 15.87
CA ALA A 38 -2.13 -9.78 17.28
C ALA A 38 -3.24 -10.41 18.14
N PHE A 39 -4.50 -10.03 17.90
CA PHE A 39 -5.66 -10.62 18.57
C PHE A 39 -5.77 -12.12 18.31
N ALA A 40 -5.69 -12.55 17.04
CA ALA A 40 -5.78 -13.97 16.68
C ALA A 40 -4.64 -14.82 17.25
N ALA A 41 -3.45 -14.23 17.43
CA ALA A 41 -2.30 -14.90 18.03
C ALA A 41 -2.26 -14.80 19.57
N GLY A 42 -3.19 -14.08 20.20
CA GLY A 42 -3.20 -13.88 21.65
C GLY A 42 -2.02 -13.06 22.18
N ILE A 43 -1.44 -12.19 21.36
CA ILE A 43 -0.29 -11.34 21.73
C ILE A 43 -0.67 -9.86 21.80
N SER A 44 0.13 -9.07 22.52
CA SER A 44 -0.01 -7.62 22.57
C SER A 44 0.30 -6.97 21.21
N ASN A 45 -0.51 -5.99 20.80
CA ASN A 45 -0.28 -5.20 19.58
C ASN A 45 0.73 -4.07 19.83
N THR A 46 1.99 -4.43 20.11
CA THR A 46 3.06 -3.48 20.46
C THR A 46 3.48 -2.59 19.28
N MET A 47 4.26 -1.54 19.55
CA MET A 47 4.79 -0.66 18.50
C MET A 47 5.76 -1.38 17.57
N GLU A 48 6.54 -2.32 18.09
CA GLU A 48 7.49 -3.14 17.33
C GLU A 48 6.76 -4.07 16.35
N HIS A 49 5.66 -4.69 16.79
CA HIS A 49 4.81 -5.50 15.91
C HIS A 49 4.18 -4.64 14.82
N ARG A 50 3.59 -3.50 15.19
CA ARG A 50 2.94 -2.58 14.24
C ARG A 50 3.95 -2.03 13.21
N SER A 51 5.15 -1.66 13.63
CA SER A 51 6.19 -1.16 12.72
C SER A 51 6.69 -2.24 11.77
N THR A 52 6.83 -3.47 12.23
CA THR A 52 7.17 -4.62 11.37
C THR A 52 6.09 -4.86 10.32
N VAL A 53 4.81 -4.89 10.71
CA VAL A 53 3.70 -5.06 9.77
C VAL A 53 3.61 -3.89 8.79
N MET A 54 3.85 -2.65 9.26
CA MET A 54 3.92 -1.46 8.41
C MET A 54 5.01 -1.59 7.35
N THR A 55 6.24 -1.90 7.74
CA THR A 55 7.39 -2.05 6.82
C THR A 55 7.09 -3.09 5.74
N ASN A 56 6.60 -4.27 6.14
CA ASN A 56 6.26 -5.34 5.20
C ASN A 56 5.15 -4.90 4.23
N TRP A 57 4.13 -4.18 4.73
CA TRP A 57 3.04 -3.70 3.90
C TRP A 57 3.50 -2.61 2.92
N MET A 58 4.31 -1.66 3.37
CA MET A 58 4.85 -0.59 2.52
C MET A 58 5.73 -1.15 1.40
N GLN A 59 6.62 -2.10 1.72
CA GLN A 59 7.45 -2.78 0.71
C GLN A 59 6.60 -3.50 -0.34
N ALA A 60 5.54 -4.20 0.08
CA ALA A 60 4.64 -4.89 -0.84
C ALA A 60 3.81 -3.90 -1.69
N ALA A 61 3.37 -2.78 -1.10
CA ALA A 61 2.64 -1.74 -1.81
C ALA A 61 3.53 -1.06 -2.85
N GLU A 62 4.75 -0.66 -2.48
CA GLU A 62 5.74 -0.08 -3.40
C GLU A 62 6.05 -1.01 -4.57
N ALA A 63 6.24 -2.31 -4.31
CA ALA A 63 6.48 -3.29 -5.37
C ALA A 63 5.32 -3.37 -6.37
N ARG A 64 4.07 -3.26 -5.90
CA ARG A 64 2.87 -3.24 -6.77
C ARG A 64 2.69 -1.93 -7.53
N MET A 65 3.14 -0.82 -6.94
CA MET A 65 3.08 0.51 -7.55
C MET A 65 4.12 0.70 -8.65
N ARG A 66 5.17 -0.12 -8.68
CA ARG A 66 6.12 -0.12 -9.80
C ARG A 66 5.45 -0.64 -11.08
N PRO A 67 5.63 0.06 -12.23
CA PRO A 67 5.24 -0.46 -13.52
C PRO A 67 5.88 -1.83 -13.78
N GLN A 68 5.08 -2.77 -14.26
CA GLN A 68 5.47 -4.13 -14.60
C GLN A 68 5.46 -4.32 -16.13
N PRO A 69 6.21 -5.30 -16.66
CA PRO A 69 6.11 -5.65 -18.07
C PRO A 69 4.67 -5.97 -18.48
N GLY A 70 4.18 -5.31 -19.54
CA GLY A 70 2.80 -5.45 -20.01
C GLY A 70 1.79 -4.46 -19.43
N ASP A 71 2.20 -3.62 -18.46
CA ASP A 71 1.38 -2.50 -18.03
C ASP A 71 1.28 -1.44 -19.14
N GLN A 72 0.06 -0.97 -19.41
CA GLN A 72 -0.20 0.12 -20.34
C GLN A 72 -0.65 1.36 -19.58
N PHE A 73 0.15 2.43 -19.67
CA PHE A 73 -0.25 3.73 -19.14
C PHE A 73 -1.54 4.20 -19.80
N ARG A 74 -2.42 4.83 -19.00
CA ARG A 74 -3.65 5.39 -19.56
C ARG A 74 -3.31 6.56 -20.47
N LEU A 75 -3.85 6.52 -21.69
CA LEU A 75 -3.75 7.63 -22.64
C LEU A 75 -4.40 8.88 -22.02
N THR A 76 -3.68 9.98 -22.07
CA THR A 76 -4.23 11.31 -21.79
C THR A 76 -5.10 11.72 -22.98
N PHE A 77 -6.40 11.92 -22.73
CA PHE A 77 -7.32 12.59 -23.66
C PHE A 77 -7.30 14.10 -23.43
#